data_AF-W4Q9X4-F1
#
_entry.id   AF-W4Q9X4-F1
#
_cell.length_a   1.000
_cell.length_b   1.000
_cell.length_c   1.000
_cell.angle_alpha   90.00
_cell.angle_beta   90.00
_cell.angle_gamma   90.00
#
_symmetry.space_group_name_H-M   'P 1'
#
loop_
_entity.id
_entity.type
_entity.pdbx_description
1 polymer ?
#
loop_
_entity_poly.entity_id
_entity_poly.type
_entity_poly.pdbx_seq_one_letter_code
_entity_poly.pdbx_strand_id
1 'polypeptide(L)'
;MLKKVMMVFASVIVLGIVSGCSIIHTINGNVGLMEDYLEDTNVMTDKYVDLHVKSEQFFETAEFEEDIVLYTEETFIPTLEQLVVESEEYGEQIDNERLQEIHELYTQSLQIELDAEYQWLLDLDPDQYMDTILEAREIDDQFKEQLEGLAGDWGMEIEWEYYDY
;
A
#
# COMPACT_ATOMS: atom_id res chain seq x y z
N MET A 1 -24.72 -10.65 -18.52
CA MET A 1 -24.58 -9.28 -18.01
C MET A 1 -23.45 -9.34 -17.02
N LEU A 2 -22.24 -8.95 -17.45
CA LEU A 2 -21.12 -8.80 -16.53
C LEU A 2 -21.56 -7.86 -15.41
N LYS A 3 -21.55 -8.32 -14.16
CA LYS A 3 -21.55 -7.40 -13.04
C LYS A 3 -20.19 -6.73 -13.08
N LYS A 4 -20.14 -5.61 -13.79
CA LYS A 4 -19.00 -4.70 -13.83
C LYS A 4 -18.77 -4.22 -12.41
N VAL A 5 -17.85 -4.87 -11.72
CA VAL A 5 -17.21 -4.30 -10.55
C VAL A 5 -16.00 -3.55 -11.11
N MET A 6 -16.27 -2.41 -11.75
CA MET A 6 -15.24 -1.38 -11.94
C MET A 6 -15.05 -0.82 -10.55
N MET A 7 -13.96 -1.20 -9.89
CA MET A 7 -13.67 -0.72 -8.56
C MET A 7 -12.62 0.36 -8.69
N VAL A 8 -13.00 1.53 -8.18
CA VAL A 8 -12.12 2.67 -8.08
C VAL A 8 -11.16 2.41 -6.90
N PHE A 9 -9.86 2.39 -7.14
CA PHE A 9 -8.81 2.16 -6.14
C PHE A 9 -8.13 3.49 -5.81
N ALA A 10 -8.36 3.99 -4.60
CA ALA A 10 -7.59 5.10 -4.07
C ALA A 10 -6.25 4.59 -3.52
N SER A 11 -5.23 4.50 -4.36
CA SER A 11 -3.86 4.27 -3.89
C SER A 11 -3.18 5.60 -3.57
N VAL A 12 -2.35 5.60 -2.53
CA VAL A 12 -1.76 6.81 -1.96
C VAL A 12 -0.25 6.81 -2.19
N ILE A 13 0.28 7.88 -2.80
CA ILE A 13 1.72 8.08 -3.00
C ILE A 13 2.25 9.10 -1.97
N VAL A 14 3.45 8.88 -1.45
CA VAL A 14 4.18 9.89 -0.66
C VAL A 14 5.01 10.76 -1.62
N LEU A 15 4.55 11.98 -1.94
CA LEU A 15 5.21 12.78 -2.99
C LEU A 15 5.95 14.04 -2.55
N GLY A 16 6.00 14.37 -1.25
CA GLY A 16 6.90 15.45 -0.86
C GLY A 16 6.79 15.94 0.57
N ILE A 17 7.96 16.04 1.20
CA ILE A 17 8.19 16.78 2.43
C ILE A 17 7.97 18.27 2.10
N VAL A 18 6.79 18.81 2.41
CA VAL A 18 6.65 20.27 2.48
C VAL A 18 7.38 20.70 3.74
N SER A 19 8.62 21.16 3.53
CA SER A 19 9.41 21.92 4.48
C SER A 19 8.76 23.31 4.70
N GLY A 20 7.53 23.29 5.20
CA GLY A 20 6.71 24.44 5.55
C GLY A 20 7.22 25.04 6.84
N CYS A 21 8.24 25.88 6.73
CA CYS A 21 8.74 26.85 7.71
C CYS A 21 7.91 26.98 9.00
N SER A 22 8.13 26.11 9.97
CA SER A 22 7.77 26.37 11.36
C SER A 22 8.93 26.00 12.28
N ILE A 23 9.28 26.98 13.09
CA ILE A 23 10.48 27.11 13.88
C ILE A 23 10.41 26.15 15.08
N ILE A 24 10.67 24.86 14.87
CA ILE A 24 11.14 23.92 15.90
C ILE A 24 12.15 22.95 15.26
N HIS A 25 13.28 23.46 14.79
CA HIS A 25 14.49 22.63 14.61
C HIS A 25 15.05 22.28 16.00
N THR A 26 14.35 21.41 16.73
CA THR A 26 15.08 20.46 17.56
C THR A 26 15.48 19.38 16.58
N ILE A 27 16.74 19.36 16.16
CA ILE A 27 17.32 18.27 15.37
C ILE A 27 17.28 17.02 16.27
N ASN A 28 16.12 16.41 16.42
CA ASN A 28 15.95 15.06 16.93
C ASN A 28 16.23 14.15 15.74
N GLY A 29 17.14 13.19 15.90
CA GLY A 29 17.46 12.20 14.84
C GLY A 29 16.23 11.47 14.28
N ASN A 30 15.11 11.55 14.98
CA ASN A 30 13.81 11.02 14.58
C ASN A 30 13.23 11.65 13.30
N VAL A 31 13.44 12.95 13.04
CA VAL A 31 12.95 13.55 11.77
C VAL A 31 13.69 12.94 10.59
N GLY A 32 15.03 12.85 10.67
CA GLY A 32 15.82 12.19 9.63
C GLY A 32 15.47 10.72 9.47
N LEU A 33 15.19 10.00 10.56
CA LEU A 33 14.71 8.62 10.50
C LEU A 33 13.37 8.49 9.74
N MET A 34 12.45 9.44 9.92
CA MET A 34 11.18 9.44 9.18
C MET A 34 11.39 9.79 7.70
N GLU A 35 12.28 10.74 7.40
CA GLU A 35 12.63 11.08 6.01
C GLU A 35 13.23 9.86 5.29
N ASP A 36 14.22 9.20 5.92
CA ASP A 36 14.84 7.99 5.39
C ASP A 36 13.80 6.87 5.21
N TYR A 37 12.92 6.67 6.20
CA TYR A 37 11.83 5.69 6.12
C TYR A 37 10.89 5.94 4.94
N LEU A 38 10.44 7.18 4.77
CA LEU A 38 9.53 7.54 3.68
C LEU A 38 10.22 7.42 2.32
N GLU A 39 11.50 7.79 2.20
CA GLU A 39 12.27 7.65 0.96
C GLU A 39 12.44 6.18 0.57
N ASP A 40 12.84 5.34 1.52
CA ASP A 40 13.04 3.91 1.30
C ASP A 40 11.72 3.19 0.95
N THR A 41 10.63 3.51 1.66
CA THR A 41 9.32 2.88 1.44
C THR A 41 8.59 3.42 0.22
N ASN A 42 8.98 4.58 -0.31
CA ASN A 42 8.38 5.14 -1.53
C ASN A 42 8.58 4.22 -2.75
N VAL A 43 9.70 3.50 -2.83
CA VAL A 43 9.95 2.56 -3.94
C VAL A 43 8.94 1.41 -3.95
N MET A 44 8.60 0.88 -2.77
CA MET A 44 7.57 -0.17 -2.65
C MET A 44 6.18 0.39 -2.94
N THR A 45 5.89 1.59 -2.44
CA THR A 45 4.63 2.30 -2.67
C THR A 45 4.41 2.58 -4.16
N ASP A 46 5.42 3.08 -4.87
CA ASP A 46 5.37 3.34 -6.31
C ASP A 46 5.09 2.06 -7.10
N LYS A 47 5.71 0.94 -6.71
CA LYS A 47 5.51 -0.37 -7.35
C LYS A 47 4.11 -0.92 -7.09
N TYR A 48 3.58 -0.77 -5.88
CA TYR A 48 2.20 -1.13 -5.55
C TYR A 48 1.19 -0.30 -6.37
N VAL A 49 1.38 1.02 -6.43
CA VAL A 49 0.52 1.91 -7.21
C VAL A 49 0.57 1.58 -8.70
N ASP A 50 1.76 1.39 -9.26
CA ASP A 50 1.95 1.02 -10.66
C ASP A 50 1.29 -0.32 -11.01
N LEU A 51 1.32 -1.29 -10.08
CA LEU A 51 0.59 -2.55 -10.23
C LEU A 51 -0.92 -2.31 -10.38
N HIS A 52 -1.52 -1.55 -9.46
CA HIS A 52 -2.95 -1.26 -9.51
C HIS A 52 -3.36 -0.49 -10.77
N VAL A 53 -2.63 0.57 -11.13
CA VAL A 53 -2.92 1.36 -12.32
C VAL A 53 -2.86 0.52 -13.58
N LYS A 54 -1.86 -0.36 -13.70
CA LYS A 54 -1.75 -1.25 -14.86
C LYS A 54 -2.83 -2.32 -14.86
N SER A 55 -3.17 -2.86 -13.70
CA SER A 55 -4.22 -3.88 -13.57
C SER A 55 -5.57 -3.33 -13.99
N GLU A 56 -5.91 -2.11 -13.57
CA GLU A 56 -7.15 -1.44 -13.93
C GLU A 56 -7.21 -1.21 -15.44
N GLN A 57 -6.18 -0.61 -16.03
CA GLN A 57 -6.09 -0.40 -17.47
C GLN A 57 -6.22 -1.71 -18.27
N PHE A 58 -5.63 -2.80 -17.75
CA PHE A 58 -5.75 -4.11 -18.35
C PHE A 58 -7.18 -4.66 -18.23
N PHE A 59 -7.80 -4.61 -17.04
CA PHE A 59 -9.15 -5.13 -16.81
C PHE A 59 -10.22 -4.34 -17.58
N GLU A 60 -10.04 -3.04 -17.78
CA GLU A 60 -10.93 -2.23 -18.62
C GLU A 60 -10.91 -2.62 -20.09
N THR A 61 -9.77 -3.14 -20.57
CA THR A 61 -9.55 -3.48 -21.99
C THR A 61 -9.63 -4.97 -22.28
N ALA A 62 -9.64 -5.83 -21.25
CA ALA A 62 -9.76 -7.27 -21.37
C ALA A 62 -11.10 -7.66 -22.01
N GLU A 63 -11.03 -8.52 -23.04
CA GLU A 63 -12.24 -9.02 -23.73
C GLU A 63 -12.76 -10.32 -23.11
N PHE A 64 -11.91 -11.08 -22.42
CA PHE A 64 -12.21 -12.39 -21.85
C PHE A 64 -11.80 -12.50 -20.38
N GLU A 65 -12.60 -13.24 -19.62
CA GLU A 65 -12.33 -13.52 -18.20
C GLU A 65 -11.04 -14.34 -17.99
N GLU A 66 -10.71 -15.23 -18.94
CA GLU A 66 -9.46 -16.00 -18.91
C GLU A 66 -8.21 -15.12 -18.98
N ASP A 67 -8.27 -13.97 -19.69
CA ASP A 67 -7.17 -13.02 -19.76
C ASP A 67 -6.94 -12.32 -18.41
N ILE A 68 -8.04 -12.02 -17.69
CA ILE A 68 -8.01 -11.43 -16.34
C ILE A 68 -7.39 -12.43 -15.36
N VAL A 69 -7.86 -13.68 -15.37
CA VAL A 69 -7.31 -14.76 -14.53
C VAL A 69 -5.82 -14.94 -14.78
N LEU A 70 -5.41 -15.02 -16.05
CA LEU A 70 -4.01 -15.20 -16.41
C LEU A 70 -3.15 -14.01 -15.95
N TYR A 71 -3.64 -12.78 -16.10
CA TYR A 71 -2.94 -11.59 -15.61
C TYR A 71 -2.79 -11.59 -14.08
N THR A 72 -3.84 -11.95 -13.36
CA THR A 72 -3.80 -12.08 -11.90
C THR A 72 -2.77 -13.14 -11.48
N GLU A 73 -2.78 -14.31 -12.11
CA GLU A 73 -1.85 -15.41 -11.82
C GLU A 73 -0.38 -15.12 -12.19
N GLU A 74 -0.13 -14.52 -13.35
CA GLU A 74 1.23 -14.35 -13.89
C GLU A 74 1.87 -13.00 -13.55
N THR A 75 1.07 -11.98 -13.19
CA THR A 75 1.56 -10.62 -12.93
C THR A 75 1.16 -10.11 -11.57
N PHE A 76 -0.13 -10.09 -11.24
CA PHE A 76 -0.62 -9.39 -10.04
C PHE A 76 -0.15 -10.06 -8.75
N ILE A 77 -0.49 -11.33 -8.57
CA ILE A 77 -0.09 -12.12 -7.39
C ILE A 77 1.43 -12.16 -7.24
N PRO A 78 2.23 -12.52 -8.27
CA PRO A 78 3.69 -12.54 -8.12
C PRO A 78 4.30 -11.19 -7.73
N THR A 79 3.70 -10.08 -8.18
CA THR A 79 4.16 -8.73 -7.81
C THR A 79 3.83 -8.40 -6.35
N LEU A 80 2.62 -8.76 -5.89
CA LEU A 80 2.24 -8.62 -4.48
C LEU A 80 3.08 -9.51 -3.57
N GLU A 81 3.36 -10.77 -3.93
CA GLU A 81 4.28 -11.64 -3.19
C GLU A 81 5.65 -11.00 -3.02
N GLN A 82 6.18 -10.40 -4.09
CA GLN A 82 7.46 -9.70 -4.03
C GLN A 82 7.39 -8.49 -3.10
N LEU A 83 6.30 -7.71 -3.14
CA LEU A 83 6.11 -6.55 -2.27
C LEU A 83 6.00 -6.94 -0.79
N VAL A 84 5.28 -8.02 -0.47
CA VAL A 84 5.21 -8.55 0.90
C VAL A 84 6.60 -8.89 1.41
N VAL A 85 7.37 -9.66 0.64
CA VAL A 85 8.74 -10.05 1.03
C VAL A 85 9.65 -8.82 1.19
N GLU A 86 9.60 -7.86 0.25
CA GLU A 86 10.38 -6.62 0.34
C GLU A 86 10.01 -5.81 1.59
N SER A 87 8.72 -5.76 1.94
CA SER A 87 8.21 -5.07 3.13
C SER A 87 8.63 -5.78 4.41
N GLU A 88 8.51 -7.11 4.49
CA GLU A 88 9.00 -7.90 5.63
C GLU A 88 10.51 -7.69 5.85
N GLU A 89 11.33 -7.81 4.79
CA GLU A 89 12.78 -7.63 4.86
C GLU A 89 13.16 -6.21 5.29
N TYR A 90 12.41 -5.19 4.86
CA TYR A 90 12.63 -3.82 5.30
C TYR A 90 12.25 -3.64 6.77
N GLY A 91 11.10 -4.16 7.19
CA GLY A 91 10.61 -4.11 8.57
C GLY A 91 11.59 -4.70 9.59
N GLU A 92 12.31 -5.77 9.23
CA GLU A 92 13.37 -6.36 10.07
C GLU A 92 14.58 -5.44 10.30
N GLN A 93 14.78 -4.45 9.43
CA GLN A 93 15.90 -3.51 9.49
C GLN A 93 15.56 -2.24 10.28
N ILE A 94 14.29 -2.03 10.64
CA ILE A 94 13.84 -0.85 11.38
C ILE A 94 14.23 -1.00 12.86
N ASP A 95 15.23 -0.22 13.29
CA ASP A 95 15.70 -0.21 14.68
C ASP A 95 14.70 0.43 15.68
N ASN A 96 13.77 1.25 15.20
CA ASN A 96 12.80 1.96 16.04
C ASN A 96 11.53 1.13 16.23
N GLU A 97 11.33 0.59 17.43
CA GLU A 97 10.19 -0.30 17.75
C GLU A 97 8.82 0.29 17.35
N ARG A 98 8.56 1.59 17.60
CA ARG A 98 7.26 2.20 17.21
C ARG A 98 7.10 2.27 15.70
N LEU A 99 8.15 2.60 14.97
CA LEU A 99 8.11 2.67 13.51
C LEU A 99 7.99 1.27 12.90
N GLN A 100 8.65 0.27 13.51
CA GLN A 100 8.54 -1.13 13.12
C GLN A 100 7.10 -1.64 13.30
N GLU A 101 6.48 -1.41 14.46
CA GLU A 101 5.07 -1.77 14.72
C GLU A 101 4.11 -1.12 13.70
N ILE A 102 4.38 0.13 13.31
CA ILE A 102 3.58 0.82 12.29
C ILE A 102 3.82 0.19 10.91
N HIS A 103 5.07 -0.12 10.56
CA HIS A 103 5.40 -0.76 9.30
C HIS A 103 4.81 -2.17 9.18
N GLU A 104 4.67 -2.91 10.27
CA GLU A 104 3.97 -4.20 10.30
C GLU A 104 2.52 -4.10 9.79
N LEU A 105 1.83 -2.97 10.02
CA LEU A 105 0.49 -2.73 9.47
C LEU A 105 0.53 -2.59 7.94
N TYR A 106 1.54 -1.91 7.40
CA TYR A 106 1.72 -1.82 5.94
C TYR A 106 1.93 -3.20 5.33
N THR A 107 2.85 -3.99 5.89
CA THR A 107 3.08 -5.39 5.47
C THR A 107 1.80 -6.23 5.60
N GLN A 108 1.06 -6.07 6.69
CA GLN A 108 -0.19 -6.79 6.91
C GLN A 108 -1.24 -6.45 5.85
N SER A 109 -1.38 -5.18 5.45
CA SER A 109 -2.33 -4.77 4.40
C SER A 109 -2.03 -5.46 3.06
N LEU A 110 -0.74 -5.51 2.68
CA LEU A 110 -0.28 -6.20 1.46
C LEU A 110 -0.57 -7.71 1.51
N GLN A 111 -0.34 -8.34 2.68
CA GLN A 111 -0.61 -9.76 2.85
C GLN A 111 -2.11 -10.08 2.77
N ILE A 112 -2.97 -9.24 3.34
CA ILE A 112 -4.43 -9.44 3.27
C ILE A 112 -4.91 -9.30 1.83
N GLU A 113 -4.39 -8.32 1.08
CA GLU A 113 -4.72 -8.18 -0.34
C GLU A 113 -4.24 -9.38 -1.16
N LEU A 114 -3.01 -9.83 -0.95
CA LEU A 114 -2.48 -11.03 -1.59
C LEU A 114 -3.36 -12.27 -1.32
N ASP A 115 -3.80 -12.44 -0.07
CA ASP A 115 -4.71 -13.51 0.31
C ASP A 115 -6.08 -13.37 -0.39
N ALA A 116 -6.57 -12.14 -0.58
CA ALA A 116 -7.80 -11.87 -1.33
C ALA A 116 -7.66 -12.27 -2.80
N GLU A 117 -6.54 -11.95 -3.45
CA GLU A 117 -6.29 -12.33 -4.84
C GLU A 117 -6.19 -13.84 -5.02
N TYR A 118 -5.56 -14.54 -4.08
CA TYR A 118 -5.58 -16.01 -4.04
C TYR A 118 -6.99 -16.56 -3.84
N GLN A 119 -7.80 -15.95 -2.99
CA GLN A 119 -9.21 -16.33 -2.80
C GLN A 119 -10.01 -16.13 -4.08
N TRP A 120 -9.83 -15.00 -4.77
CA TRP A 120 -10.53 -14.70 -6.02
C TRP A 120 -10.31 -15.77 -7.10
N LEU A 121 -9.09 -16.31 -7.19
CA LEU A 121 -8.75 -17.40 -8.11
C LEU A 121 -9.35 -18.75 -7.71
N LEU A 122 -9.46 -19.03 -6.41
CA LEU A 122 -9.84 -20.35 -5.88
C LEU A 122 -11.34 -20.49 -5.59
N ASP A 123 -11.96 -19.43 -5.09
CA ASP A 123 -13.33 -19.38 -4.61
C ASP A 123 -13.99 -18.10 -5.15
N LEU A 124 -14.76 -18.25 -6.23
CA LEU A 124 -15.41 -17.17 -6.98
C LEU A 124 -16.52 -16.43 -6.19
N ASP A 125 -16.45 -16.38 -4.85
CA ASP A 125 -17.38 -15.59 -4.03
C ASP A 125 -16.94 -14.12 -4.03
N PRO A 126 -17.59 -13.24 -4.81
CA PRO A 126 -17.16 -11.86 -4.96
C PRO A 126 -17.44 -11.04 -3.70
N ASP A 127 -18.38 -11.48 -2.86
CA ASP A 127 -18.72 -10.77 -1.62
C ASP A 127 -17.61 -11.01 -0.59
N GLN A 128 -17.12 -12.26 -0.46
CA GLN A 128 -16.00 -12.59 0.43
C GLN A 128 -14.69 -11.93 -0.02
N TYR A 129 -14.39 -11.98 -1.33
CA TYR A 129 -13.24 -11.24 -1.87
C TYR A 129 -13.30 -9.77 -1.46
N MET A 130 -14.49 -9.17 -1.54
CA MET A 130 -14.64 -7.76 -1.26
C MET A 130 -14.60 -7.38 0.21
N ASP A 131 -15.10 -8.23 1.09
CA ASP A 131 -14.90 -8.06 2.52
C ASP A 131 -13.40 -8.07 2.87
N THR A 132 -12.60 -8.96 2.27
CA THR A 132 -11.14 -9.04 2.49
C THR A 132 -10.40 -7.81 1.94
N ILE A 133 -10.76 -7.31 0.75
CA ILE A 133 -10.16 -6.08 0.20
C ILE A 133 -10.50 -4.85 1.06
N LEU A 134 -11.71 -4.77 1.61
CA LEU A 134 -12.06 -3.70 2.54
C LEU A 134 -11.28 -3.79 3.85
N GLU A 135 -11.01 -5.00 4.33
CA GLU A 135 -10.13 -5.23 5.50
C GLU A 135 -8.70 -4.76 5.22
N ALA A 136 -8.12 -5.08 4.05
CA ALA A 136 -6.80 -4.59 3.67
C ALA A 136 -6.72 -3.06 3.69
N ARG A 137 -7.75 -2.38 3.15
CA ARG A 137 -7.85 -0.92 3.16
C ARG A 137 -7.97 -0.35 4.57
N GLU A 138 -8.75 -0.98 5.44
CA GLU A 138 -8.87 -0.54 6.83
C GLU A 138 -7.52 -0.60 7.57
N ILE A 139 -6.73 -1.65 7.30
CA ILE A 139 -5.38 -1.77 7.88
C ILE A 139 -4.41 -0.73 7.30
N ASP A 140 -4.46 -0.47 6.00
CA ASP A 140 -3.64 0.57 5.35
C ASP A 140 -4.00 1.99 5.87
N ASP A 141 -5.29 2.29 6.09
CA ASP A 141 -5.71 3.55 6.71
C ASP A 141 -5.18 3.68 8.15
N GLN A 142 -5.17 2.58 8.93
CA GLN A 142 -4.57 2.57 10.26
C GLN A 142 -3.05 2.78 10.22
N PHE A 143 -2.36 2.20 9.24
CA PHE A 143 -0.94 2.44 8.99
C PHE A 143 -0.68 3.94 8.77
N LYS A 144 -1.44 4.57 7.86
CA LYS A 144 -1.31 5.99 7.53
C LYS A 144 -1.57 6.89 8.74
N GLU A 145 -2.66 6.66 9.47
CA GLU A 145 -3.01 7.44 10.66
C GLU A 145 -1.91 7.34 11.73
N GLN A 146 -1.38 6.14 11.98
CA GLN A 146 -0.34 5.96 12.98
C GLN A 146 1.01 6.55 12.55
N LEU A 147 1.35 6.45 11.27
CA LEU A 147 2.58 7.05 10.73
C LEU A 147 2.52 8.59 10.79
N GLU A 148 1.38 9.18 10.43
CA GLU A 148 1.13 10.61 10.60
C GLU A 148 1.22 11.03 12.07
N GLY A 149 0.64 10.25 12.97
CA GLY A 149 0.73 10.49 14.42
C GLY A 149 2.18 10.47 14.91
N LEU A 150 2.98 9.50 14.46
CA LEU A 150 4.40 9.40 14.80
C LEU A 150 5.22 10.55 14.20
N ALA A 151 4.96 10.92 12.95
CA ALA A 151 5.59 12.07 12.31
C ALA A 151 5.27 13.36 13.06
N GLY A 152 4.00 13.57 13.45
CA GLY A 152 3.56 14.71 14.23
C GLY A 152 4.23 14.78 15.61
N ASP A 153 4.36 13.65 16.30
CA ASP A 153 5.15 13.51 17.54
C ASP A 153 6.62 13.94 17.33
N TRP A 154 7.15 13.72 16.13
CA TRP A 154 8.52 14.06 15.75
C TRP A 154 8.67 15.46 15.12
N GLY A 155 7.57 16.21 14.97
CA GLY A 155 7.56 17.56 14.43
C GLY A 155 7.58 17.63 12.91
N MET A 156 7.11 16.59 12.24
CA MET A 156 6.97 16.46 10.79
C MET A 156 5.49 16.31 10.41
N GLU A 157 5.12 16.82 9.23
CA GLU A 157 3.82 16.62 8.59
C GLU A 157 4.04 15.75 7.35
N ILE A 158 3.21 14.72 7.17
CA ILE A 158 3.23 13.86 5.98
C ILE A 158 2.13 14.35 5.04
N GLU A 159 2.46 14.57 3.77
CA GLU A 159 1.48 14.84 2.73
C GLU A 159 1.30 13.60 1.86
N TRP A 160 0.07 13.09 1.85
CA TRP A 160 -0.37 11.98 1.04
C TRP A 160 -0.99 12.47 -0.27
N GLU A 161 -0.57 11.92 -1.40
CA GLU A 161 -1.27 12.11 -2.66
C GLU A 161 -2.27 10.98 -2.88
N TYR A 162 -3.54 11.32 -2.95
CA TYR A 162 -4.62 10.38 -3.27
C TYR A 162 -4.85 10.35 -4.77
N TYR A 163 -4.77 9.16 -5.37
CA TYR A 163 -5.17 8.98 -6.76
C TYR A 163 -6.55 8.34 -6.80
N ASP A 164 -7.55 9.07 -7.31
CA ASP A 164 -8.84 8.48 -7.67
C ASP A 164 -8.65 7.75 -9.01
N TYR A 165 -8.41 6.43 -8.97
CA TYR A 165 -8.54 5.54 -10.12
C TYR A 165 -9.92 4.92 -10.08
#